data_AF-A0A7C2Q3G6-F1
#
_entry.id   AF-A0A7C2Q3G6-F1
#
_cell.length_a   1.000
_cell.length_b   1.000
_cell.length_c   1.000
_cell.angle_alpha   90.00
_cell.angle_beta   90.00
_cell.angle_gamma   90.00
#
_symmetry.space_group_name_H-M   'P 1'
#
loop_
_entity.id
_entity.type
_entity.pdbx_description
1 polymer ?
#
loop_
_entity_poly.entity_id
_entity_poly.type
_entity_poly.pdbx_seq_one_letter_code
_entity_poly.pdbx_strand_id
1 'polypeptide(L)'
;MKGRLIFGLSLMLAALALVASAQMHQGRRIVTPRLVADVAAVQPGRAFTVGVYFQIEPGWHIYWENSGDAGLPIRVTWTLPEGFRVSPLRWPTPRRYTESGGMTAFGYQDEAMVLA
;
A
#
# COMPACT_ATOMS: atom_id res chain seq x y z
N MET A 1 -47.69 -10.21 28.50
CA MET A 1 -47.03 -9.04 27.86
C MET A 1 -45.64 -8.91 28.50
N LYS A 2 -44.58 -9.54 27.97
CA LYS A 2 -43.66 -9.13 26.89
C LYS A 2 -43.07 -7.71 27.07
N GLY A 3 -41.74 -7.62 27.22
CA GLY A 3 -40.92 -6.41 27.01
C GLY A 3 -39.67 -6.34 27.92
N ARG A 4 -38.70 -7.25 27.78
CA ARG A 4 -37.42 -7.13 27.02
C ARG A 4 -36.46 -6.03 27.54
N LEU A 5 -35.40 -6.50 28.22
CA LEU A 5 -34.21 -5.73 28.56
C LEU A 5 -33.51 -5.20 27.29
N ILE A 6 -33.09 -3.95 27.32
CA ILE A 6 -32.20 -3.35 26.31
C ILE A 6 -30.77 -3.53 26.81
N PHE A 7 -30.06 -4.52 26.27
CA PHE A 7 -28.60 -4.59 26.35
C PHE A 7 -28.03 -3.69 25.25
N GLY A 8 -27.55 -2.51 25.64
CA GLY A 8 -26.84 -1.61 24.73
C GLY A 8 -25.44 -2.15 24.46
N LEU A 9 -25.28 -2.90 23.37
CA LEU A 9 -23.96 -3.32 22.88
C LEU A 9 -23.28 -2.12 22.22
N SER A 10 -22.42 -1.45 22.99
CA SER A 10 -21.53 -0.41 22.46
C SER A 10 -20.47 -1.09 21.58
N LEU A 11 -20.62 -0.97 20.27
CA LEU A 11 -19.64 -1.48 19.31
C LEU A 11 -18.40 -0.60 19.35
N MET A 12 -17.37 -1.09 20.03
CA MET A 12 -16.06 -0.46 20.11
C MET A 12 -15.38 -0.57 18.73
N LEU A 13 -15.25 0.54 18.00
CA LEU A 13 -14.50 0.59 16.75
C LEU A 13 -13.02 0.34 17.07
N ALA A 14 -12.53 -0.87 16.80
CA ALA A 14 -11.10 -1.16 16.85
C ALA A 14 -10.42 -0.41 15.71
N ALA A 15 -9.66 0.64 16.04
CA ALA A 15 -8.77 1.29 15.11
C ALA A 15 -7.70 0.28 14.66
N LEU A 16 -7.86 -0.27 13.46
CA LEU A 16 -6.89 -1.16 12.84
C LEU A 16 -5.64 -0.31 12.49
N ALA A 17 -4.66 -0.28 13.38
CA ALA A 17 -3.38 0.35 13.10
C ALA A 17 -2.63 -0.51 12.07
N LEU A 18 -2.73 -0.15 10.78
CA LEU A 18 -1.88 -0.72 9.74
C LEU A 18 -0.44 -0.28 9.98
N VAL A 19 0.42 -1.21 10.40
CA VAL A 19 1.85 -0.97 10.52
C VAL A 19 2.47 -1.06 9.13
N ALA A 20 2.69 0.09 8.49
CA ALA A 20 3.52 0.16 7.30
C ALA A 20 5.00 0.26 7.72
N SER A 21 5.80 -0.75 7.39
CA SER A 21 7.25 -0.72 7.57
C SER A 21 7.90 -0.18 6.29
N ALA A 22 8.75 0.84 6.44
CA ALA A 22 9.54 1.40 5.35
C ALA A 22 11.03 1.21 5.67
N GLN A 23 11.85 0.99 4.63
CA GLN A 23 13.29 0.89 4.79
C GLN A 23 13.86 2.21 5.34
N MET A 24 14.72 2.10 6.35
CA MET A 24 15.46 3.22 6.91
C MET A 24 16.85 3.25 6.26
N HIS A 25 17.22 4.38 5.67
CA HIS A 25 18.56 4.63 5.17
C HIS A 25 19.24 5.63 6.11
N GLN A 26 20.34 5.21 6.75
CA GLN A 26 21.10 6.05 7.69
C GLN A 26 20.22 6.73 8.77
N GLY A 27 19.24 6.02 9.31
CA GLY A 27 18.33 6.55 10.33
C GLY A 27 17.23 7.48 9.81
N ARG A 28 17.13 7.70 8.49
CA ARG A 28 16.03 8.42 7.84
C ARG A 28 15.10 7.49 7.09
N ARG A 29 13.81 7.80 7.13
CA ARG A 29 12.81 7.21 6.24
C ARG A 29 12.93 7.92 4.89
N ILE A 30 13.31 7.19 3.86
CA ILE A 30 13.46 7.71 2.49
C ILE A 30 12.22 7.47 1.61
N VAL A 31 11.32 6.60 2.07
CA VAL A 31 10.04 6.31 1.43
C VAL A 31 8.96 6.29 2.49
N THR A 32 7.91 7.09 2.29
CA THR A 32 6.75 7.14 3.20
C THR A 32 5.52 6.54 2.51
N PRO A 33 5.11 5.30 2.87
CA PRO A 33 3.91 4.68 2.32
C PRO A 33 2.64 5.21 3.01
N ARG A 34 1.54 5.27 2.26
CA ARG A 34 0.18 5.54 2.75
C ARG A 34 -0.81 4.63 2.02
N LEU A 35 -1.79 4.11 2.76
CA LEU A 35 -2.93 3.42 2.17
C LEU A 35 -4.03 4.44 1.85
N VAL A 36 -4.54 4.42 0.62
CA VAL A 36 -5.58 5.32 0.11
C VAL A 36 -6.72 4.47 -0.44
N ALA A 37 -7.96 4.94 -0.32
CA ALA A 37 -9.13 4.31 -0.91
C ALA A 37 -9.91 5.33 -1.75
N ASP A 38 -10.58 4.86 -2.80
CA ASP A 38 -11.46 5.71 -3.64
C ASP A 38 -12.84 5.97 -3.00
N VAL A 39 -13.08 5.44 -1.80
CA VAL A 39 -14.30 5.61 -1.02
C VAL A 39 -14.00 6.16 0.37
N ALA A 40 -14.90 7.00 0.89
CA ALA A 40 -14.82 7.49 2.27
C ALA A 40 -15.30 6.44 3.29
N ALA A 41 -16.13 5.48 2.88
CA ALA A 41 -16.65 4.41 3.71
C ALA A 41 -16.90 3.15 2.88
N VAL A 42 -16.56 1.99 3.44
CA VAL A 42 -16.80 0.69 2.81
C VAL A 42 -18.27 0.30 2.95
N GLN A 43 -18.88 -0.13 1.85
CA GLN A 43 -20.26 -0.63 1.82
C GLN A 43 -20.27 -2.15 1.61
N PRO A 44 -21.05 -2.92 2.39
CA PRO A 44 -21.15 -4.37 2.19
C PRO A 44 -21.54 -4.75 0.76
N GLY A 45 -20.83 -5.72 0.18
CA GLY A 45 -21.08 -6.23 -1.16
C GLY A 45 -20.71 -5.29 -2.31
N ARG A 46 -20.13 -4.11 -2.03
CA ARG A 46 -19.64 -3.17 -3.05
C ARG A 46 -18.12 -3.23 -3.12
N ALA A 47 -17.59 -3.45 -4.33
CA ALA A 47 -16.16 -3.31 -4.58
C ALA A 47 -15.73 -1.85 -4.48
N PHE A 48 -14.49 -1.62 -4.08
CA PHE A 48 -13.82 -0.34 -4.03
C PHE A 48 -12.34 -0.55 -4.36
N THR A 49 -11.65 0.52 -4.75
CA THR A 49 -10.23 0.48 -5.10
C THR A 49 -9.40 0.93 -3.91
N VAL A 50 -8.30 0.23 -3.67
CA VAL A 50 -7.26 0.70 -2.75
C VAL A 50 -5.98 0.99 -3.52
N GLY A 51 -5.22 1.98 -3.04
CA GLY A 51 -3.90 2.32 -3.53
C GLY A 51 -2.90 2.34 -2.39
N VAL A 52 -1.73 1.74 -2.60
CA VAL A 52 -0.56 2.01 -1.76
C VAL A 52 0.22 3.13 -2.44
N TYR A 53 0.13 4.32 -1.87
CA TYR A 53 0.84 5.50 -2.31
C TYR A 53 2.20 5.59 -1.62
N PHE A 54 3.26 5.82 -2.39
CA PHE A 54 4.62 5.98 -1.91
C PHE A 54 5.08 7.41 -2.20
N GLN A 55 5.46 8.14 -1.16
CA GLN A 55 6.21 9.38 -1.31
C GLN A 55 7.70 9.09 -1.15
N ILE A 56 8.53 9.50 -2.11
CA ILE A 56 9.95 9.12 -2.22
C ILE A 56 10.78 10.40 -2.10
N GLU A 57 11.77 10.38 -1.21
CA GLU A 57 12.67 11.53 -1.01
C GLU A 57 13.51 11.81 -2.28
N PRO A 58 13.85 13.08 -2.56
CA PRO A 58 14.67 13.43 -3.72
C PRO A 58 15.98 12.65 -3.80
N GLY A 59 16.34 12.20 -5.00
CA GLY A 59 17.54 11.39 -5.25
C GLY A 59 17.37 9.90 -4.96
N TRP A 60 16.21 9.47 -4.49
CA TRP A 60 15.87 8.06 -4.27
C TRP A 60 14.86 7.55 -5.29
N HIS A 61 14.89 6.24 -5.52
CA HIS A 61 13.89 5.54 -6.30
C HIS A 61 13.56 4.19 -5.66
N ILE A 62 12.39 3.64 -6.02
CA ILE A 62 11.94 2.30 -5.65
C ILE A 62 11.68 1.49 -6.92
N TYR A 63 11.82 0.17 -6.85
CA TYR A 63 11.78 -0.67 -8.05
C TYR A 63 10.37 -1.13 -8.43
N TRP A 64 10.16 -1.27 -9.73
CA TRP A 64 8.97 -1.87 -10.32
C TRP A 64 8.95 -3.39 -10.08
N GLU A 65 7.80 -4.02 -10.34
CA GLU A 65 7.61 -5.48 -10.21
C GLU A 65 8.67 -6.28 -10.97
N ASN A 66 9.00 -5.85 -12.19
CA ASN A 66 10.20 -6.29 -12.88
C ASN A 66 11.29 -5.22 -12.71
N SER A 67 12.20 -5.43 -11.78
CA SER A 67 13.23 -4.44 -11.44
C SER A 67 14.33 -4.30 -12.48
N GLY A 68 14.44 -5.22 -13.45
CA GLY A 68 15.53 -5.28 -14.43
C GLY A 68 16.74 -6.04 -13.89
N ASP A 69 17.94 -5.57 -14.22
CA ASP A 69 19.23 -6.19 -13.86
C ASP A 69 19.63 -5.97 -12.39
N ALA A 70 18.97 -5.03 -11.71
CA ALA A 70 19.27 -4.63 -10.34
C ALA A 70 17.99 -4.35 -9.52
N GLY A 71 18.15 -4.32 -8.20
CA GLY A 71 17.09 -3.91 -7.27
C GLY A 71 16.20 -5.03 -6.73
N LEU A 72 15.27 -4.64 -5.86
CA LEU A 72 14.24 -5.52 -5.29
C LEU A 72 12.86 -4.87 -5.48
N PRO A 73 11.88 -5.58 -6.07
CA PRO A 73 10.56 -5.03 -6.31
C PRO A 73 9.86 -4.71 -4.98
N ILE A 74 8.97 -3.73 -5.03
CA ILE A 74 8.04 -3.47 -3.92
C ILE A 74 7.20 -4.73 -3.66
N ARG A 75 7.02 -5.07 -2.38
CA ARG A 75 6.10 -6.15 -1.97
C ARG A 75 5.00 -5.56 -1.10
N VAL A 76 3.76 -5.84 -1.47
CA VAL A 76 2.59 -5.54 -0.64
C VAL A 76 2.03 -6.85 -0.12
N THR A 77 1.91 -6.96 1.21
CA THR A 77 1.28 -8.10 1.86
C THR A 77 0.03 -7.60 2.58
N TRP A 78 -1.11 -8.20 2.26
CA TRP A 78 -2.39 -7.80 2.81
C TRP A 78 -2.75 -8.68 4.00
N THR A 79 -3.10 -8.05 5.11
CA THR A 79 -3.86 -8.68 6.19
C THR A 79 -5.30 -8.17 6.08
N LEU A 80 -6.20 -9.06 5.65
CA LEU A 80 -7.58 -8.70 5.34
C LEU A 80 -8.54 -9.22 6.42
N PRO A 81 -9.60 -8.47 6.75
CA PRO A 81 -10.70 -9.01 7.55
C PRO A 81 -11.36 -10.20 6.85
N GLU A 82 -12.06 -11.03 7.62
CA GLU A 82 -12.83 -12.14 7.06
C GLU A 82 -13.81 -11.65 5.98
N GLY A 83 -13.91 -12.40 4.87
CA GLY A 83 -14.79 -12.09 3.75
C GLY A 83 -14.23 -11.08 2.74
N PHE A 84 -13.17 -10.34 3.06
CA PHE A 84 -12.50 -9.47 2.10
C PHE A 84 -11.61 -10.27 1.14
N ARG A 85 -11.54 -9.79 -0.09
CA ARG A 85 -10.62 -10.27 -1.13
C ARG A 85 -10.00 -9.05 -1.79
N VAL A 86 -8.76 -9.21 -2.27
CA VAL A 86 -8.01 -8.17 -2.94
C VAL A 86 -7.60 -8.69 -4.33
N SER A 87 -7.64 -7.81 -5.33
CA SER A 87 -7.20 -8.16 -6.67
C SER A 87 -5.66 -8.18 -6.74
N PRO A 88 -5.06 -8.76 -7.80
CA PRO A 88 -3.64 -8.58 -8.07
C PRO A 88 -3.26 -7.10 -8.16
N LEU A 89 -2.04 -6.78 -7.73
CA LEU A 89 -1.53 -5.42 -7.81
C LEU A 89 -1.48 -4.93 -9.26
N ARG A 90 -1.94 -3.72 -9.50
CA ARG A 90 -1.85 -3.01 -10.77
C ARG A 90 -0.80 -1.92 -10.64
N TRP A 91 0.21 -2.02 -11.49
CA TRP A 91 1.38 -1.15 -11.45
C TRP A 91 1.27 -0.03 -12.50
N PRO A 92 1.64 1.21 -12.15
CA PRO A 92 1.80 2.26 -13.14
C PRO A 92 3.00 1.95 -14.04
N THR A 93 3.11 2.67 -15.17
CA THR A 93 4.27 2.53 -16.05
C THR A 93 5.54 3.01 -15.34
N PRO A 94 6.61 2.21 -15.29
CA PRO A 94 7.86 2.60 -14.64
C PRO A 94 8.70 3.53 -15.51
N ARG A 95 9.70 4.15 -14.89
CA ARG A 95 10.84 4.77 -15.59
C ARG A 95 11.98 3.77 -15.69
N ARG A 96 12.81 3.94 -16.72
CA ARG A 96 14.07 3.20 -16.90
C ARG A 96 15.23 4.00 -16.32
N TYR A 97 16.10 3.33 -15.57
CA TYR A 97 17.32 3.88 -14.98
C TYR A 97 18.53 3.08 -15.46
N THR A 98 19.68 3.75 -15.50
CA THR A 98 20.98 3.10 -15.71
C THR A 98 21.75 3.19 -14.41
N GLU A 99 21.92 2.04 -13.77
CA GLU A 99 22.63 1.90 -12.52
C GLU A 99 24.13 1.73 -12.75
N SER A 100 24.88 1.69 -11.64
CA SER A 100 26.33 1.46 -11.66
C SER A 100 26.68 0.19 -12.46
N GLY A 101 27.76 0.25 -13.23
CA GLY A 101 28.16 -0.86 -14.10
C GLY A 101 27.31 -1.04 -15.37
N GLY A 102 26.44 -0.09 -15.70
CA GLY A 102 25.65 -0.11 -16.93
C GLY A 102 24.39 -0.99 -16.86
N MET A 103 24.02 -1.44 -15.66
CA MET A 103 22.83 -2.24 -15.40
C MET A 103 21.56 -1.42 -15.68
N THR A 104 20.54 -2.04 -16.27
CA THR A 104 19.24 -1.41 -16.48
C THR A 104 18.30 -1.74 -15.33
N ALA A 105 17.72 -0.71 -14.71
CA ALA A 105 16.69 -0.89 -13.69
C ALA A 105 15.38 -0.21 -14.09
N PHE A 106 14.25 -0.70 -13.55
CA PHE A 106 12.94 -0.07 -13.73
C PHE A 106 12.31 0.28 -12.38
N GLY A 107 11.70 1.45 -12.29
CA GLY A 107 11.13 1.90 -11.02
C GLY A 107 10.49 3.28 -11.05
N TYR A 108 10.36 3.87 -9.88
CA TYR A 108 9.65 5.12 -9.63
C TYR A 108 10.48 6.05 -8.76
N GLN A 109 10.36 7.35 -9.03
CA GLN A 109 10.99 8.45 -8.31
C GLN A 109 9.89 9.45 -7.94
N ASP A 110 10.11 10.23 -6.88
CA ASP A 110 9.22 11.25 -6.32
C ASP A 110 7.95 10.66 -5.69
N GLU A 111 7.16 9.93 -6.49
CA GLU A 111 5.96 9.25 -6.03
C GLU A 111 5.59 8.03 -6.89
N ALA A 112 4.81 7.13 -6.32
CA ALA A 112 4.19 6.01 -7.03
C ALA A 112 2.89 5.60 -6.34
N MET A 113 1.93 5.08 -7.12
CA MET A 113 0.72 4.46 -6.57
C MET A 113 0.49 3.10 -7.21
N VAL A 114 0.48 2.05 -6.40
CA VAL A 114 0.13 0.69 -6.83
C VAL A 114 -1.29 0.41 -6.38
N LEU A 115 -2.15 0.01 -7.31
CA LEU A 115 -3.58 -0.20 -7.04
C LEU A 115 -3.90 -1.67 -6.81
N ALA A 116 -4.96 -1.93 -6.04
CA ALA A 116 -5.60 -3.24 -5.94
C ALA A 116 -7.12 -3.09 -5.96
#